data_AF-A0A388T7S2-F1
#
_entry.id   AF-A0A388T7S2-F1
#
_cell.length_a   1.000
_cell.length_b   1.000
_cell.length_c   1.000
_cell.angle_alpha   90.00
_cell.angle_beta   90.00
_cell.angle_gamma   90.00
#
_symmetry.space_group_name_H-M   'P 1'
#
loop_
_entity.id
_entity.type
_entity.pdbx_description
1 polymer ?
#
loop_
_entity_poly.entity_id
_entity_poly.type
_entity_poly.pdbx_seq_one_letter_code
_entity_poly.pdbx_strand_id
1 'polypeptide(L)' 'MECVADICEIARHSSFDWAEIIKEARAKENGLEIPLICEVLKGLPAQEFENIKWINKPAFTDFLKDVDKLVFDLLSLR' A
#
# COMPACT_ATOMS: atom_id res chain seq x y z
N MET A 1 7.23 0.14 8.40
CA MET A 1 6.91 1.31 7.57
C MET A 1 7.57 1.24 6.21
N GLU A 2 8.81 0.74 6.10
CA GLU A 2 9.42 0.38 4.79
C GLU A 2 8.49 -0.50 3.92
N CYS A 3 7.77 -1.46 4.53
CA CYS A 3 6.81 -2.31 3.81
C CYS A 3 5.71 -1.53 3.04
N VAL A 4 5.29 -0.34 3.51
CA VAL A 4 4.29 0.46 2.80
C VAL A 4 4.87 0.98 1.49
N ALA A 5 6.12 1.46 1.52
CA ALA A 5 6.81 1.92 0.33
C ALA A 5 7.08 0.76 -0.65
N ASP A 6 7.49 -0.40 -0.14
CA ASP A 6 7.70 -1.60 -0.97
C ASP A 6 6.40 -2.01 -1.67
N ILE A 7 5.29 -2.10 -0.92
CA ILE A 7 3.99 -2.45 -1.48
C ILE A 7 3.56 -1.43 -2.53
N CYS A 8 3.74 -0.13 -2.26
CA CYS A 8 3.37 0.92 -3.22
C CYS A 8 4.21 0.86 -4.50
N GLU A 9 5.53 0.69 -4.40
CA GLU A 9 6.39 0.58 -5.58
C GLU A 9 6.08 -0.67 -6.40
N ILE A 10 5.88 -1.81 -5.74
CA ILE A 10 5.47 -3.04 -6.41
C ILE A 10 4.12 -2.85 -7.11
N ALA A 11 3.12 -2.29 -6.42
CA ALA A 11 1.79 -2.01 -6.97
C ALA A 11 1.81 -0.98 -8.12
N ARG A 12 2.75 -0.04 -8.10
CA ARG A 12 2.92 0.96 -9.17
C ARG A 12 3.47 0.34 -10.46
N HIS A 13 4.30 -0.68 -10.33
CA HIS A 13 5.02 -1.30 -11.45
C HIS A 13 4.41 -2.61 -11.93
N SER A 14 3.43 -3.16 -11.23
CA SER A 14 2.82 -4.46 -11.54
C SER A 14 1.33 -4.45 -11.24
N SER A 15 0.57 -5.20 -12.06
CA SER A 15 -0.85 -5.43 -11.80
C SER A 15 -1.03 -6.67 -10.94
N PHE A 16 -1.97 -6.60 -10.00
CA PHE A 16 -2.25 -7.68 -9.05
C PHE A 16 -3.74 -8.02 -9.03
N ASP A 17 -4.06 -9.30 -8.86
CA ASP A 17 -5.39 -9.72 -8.46
C ASP A 17 -5.55 -9.50 -6.95
N TRP A 18 -5.89 -8.26 -6.59
CA TRP A 18 -6.09 -7.90 -5.19
C TRP A 18 -7.25 -8.68 -4.55
N ALA A 19 -8.25 -9.11 -5.32
CA ALA A 19 -9.36 -9.90 -4.77
C ALA A 19 -8.87 -11.28 -4.30
N GLU A 20 -8.05 -11.94 -5.10
CA GLU A 20 -7.43 -13.22 -4.73
C GLU A 20 -6.48 -13.06 -3.55
N ILE A 21 -5.59 -12.05 -3.57
CA ILE A 21 -4.64 -11.78 -2.48
C ILE A 21 -5.37 -11.56 -1.14
N ILE A 22 -6.40 -10.71 -1.14
CA ILE A 22 -7.17 -10.42 0.07
C ILE A 22 -7.96 -11.65 0.54
N LYS A 23 -8.54 -12.42 -0.38
CA LYS A 23 -9.22 -13.68 -0.06
C LYS A 23 -8.28 -14.68 0.61
N GLU A 24 -7.07 -14.84 0.08
CA GLU A 24 -6.06 -15.70 0.69
C GLU A 24 -5.59 -15.19 2.06
N ALA A 25 -5.34 -13.88 2.17
CA ALA A 25 -4.90 -13.26 3.42
C ALA A 25 -5.94 -13.46 4.53
N ARG A 26 -7.23 -13.24 4.22
CA ARG A 26 -8.35 -13.51 5.15
C ARG A 26 -8.45 -14.95 5.59
N ALA A 27 -8.11 -15.91 4.71
CA ALA A 27 -8.15 -17.33 5.04
C ALA A 27 -6.98 -17.76 5.96
N LYS A 28 -5.85 -17.07 5.90
CA LYS A 28 -4.63 -17.36 6.67
C LYS A 28 -4.57 -16.58 7.98
N GLU A 29 -4.98 -15.32 7.95
CA GLU A 29 -4.99 -14.39 9.08
C GLU A 29 -6.42 -13.96 9.37
N ASN A 30 -7.05 -14.61 10.36
CA ASN A 30 -8.34 -14.21 10.90
C ASN A 30 -8.26 -12.76 11.38
N GLY A 31 -8.91 -11.83 10.67
CA GLY A 31 -9.01 -10.42 11.07
C GLY A 31 -8.35 -9.42 10.11
N LEU A 32 -7.78 -9.87 8.99
CA LEU A 32 -7.23 -8.96 7.99
C LEU A 32 -8.35 -8.33 7.16
N GLU A 33 -8.75 -7.13 7.57
CA GLU A 33 -9.83 -6.36 6.96
C GLU A 33 -9.30 -5.25 6.07
N ILE A 34 -9.90 -5.08 4.88
CA ILE A 34 -9.48 -4.07 3.90
C ILE A 34 -9.37 -2.66 4.52
N PRO A 35 -10.34 -2.18 5.34
CA PRO A 35 -10.21 -0.89 6.01
C PRO A 35 -8.93 -0.75 6.85
N LEU A 36 -8.54 -1.79 7.59
CA LEU A 36 -7.34 -1.77 8.42
C LEU A 36 -6.06 -1.70 7.56
N ILE A 37 -6.01 -2.44 6.45
CA ILE A 37 -4.89 -2.35 5.50
C ILE A 37 -4.78 -0.92 4.96
N CYS A 38 -5.91 -0.31 4.60
CA CYS A 38 -5.94 1.03 4.05
C CYS A 38 -5.46 2.07 5.06
N GLU A 39 -5.79 1.92 6.34
CA GLU A 39 -5.27 2.76 7.42
C GLU A 39 -3.74 2.63 7.55
N VAL A 40 -3.22 1.41 7.49
CA VAL A 40 -1.77 1.16 7.55
C VAL A 40 -1.04 1.78 6.36
N LEU A 41 -1.58 1.65 5.15
CA LEU A 41 -0.99 2.23 3.93
C LEU A 41 -0.96 3.77 4.00
N LYS A 42 -2.03 4.40 4.50
CA LYS A 42 -2.11 5.85 4.66
C LYS A 42 -1.30 6.40 5.84
N GLY A 43 -0.93 5.52 6.77
CA GLY A 43 -0.27 5.89 8.02
C GLY A 43 1.21 6.25 7.89
N LEU A 44 1.83 6.17 6.71
CA LEU A 44 3.27 6.43 6.56
C LEU A 44 3.61 7.91 6.84
N PRO A 45 4.34 8.22 7.92
CA PRO A 45 4.73 9.60 8.23
C PRO A 45 5.77 10.11 7.23
N ALA A 46 5.70 11.40 6.92
CA ALA A 46 6.67 12.05 6.03
C ALA A 46 8.12 11.84 6.48
N GLN A 47 8.38 11.93 7.80
CA GLN A 47 9.72 11.72 8.35
C GLN A 47 10.24 10.30 8.07
N GLU A 48 9.37 9.30 8.06
CA GLU A 48 9.77 7.92 7.75
C GLU A 48 9.99 7.71 6.26
N PHE A 49 9.17 8.35 5.42
CA PHE A 49 9.41 8.41 3.99
C PHE A 49 10.79 8.99 3.65
N GLU A 50 11.22 10.02 4.38
CA GLU A 50 12.54 10.64 4.23
C GLU A 50 13.69 9.68 4.57
N ASN A 51 13.48 8.74 5.51
CA ASN A 51 14.49 7.81 5.99
C ASN A 51 14.68 6.59 5.07
N ILE A 52 13.78 6.37 4.11
CA ILE A 52 13.89 5.28 3.15
C ILE A 52 15.07 5.53 2.21
N LYS A 53 15.86 4.48 1.96
CA LYS A 53 17.08 4.51 1.14
C LYS A 53 16.76 4.46 -0.36
N TRP A 54 16.08 5.49 -0.86
CA TRP A 54 15.73 5.60 -2.27
C TRP A 54 16.98 5.73 -3.17
N ILE A 55 17.01 4.99 -4.29
CA ILE A 55 17.95 5.28 -5.38
C ILE A 55 17.48 6.51 -6.15
N ASN A 56 16.21 6.51 -6.57
CA ASN A 56 15.53 7.62 -7.22
C ASN A 56 14.31 8.00 -6.38
N LYS A 57 14.47 9.00 -5.51
CA LYS A 57 13.42 9.39 -4.56
C LYS A 57 12.28 10.14 -5.26
N PRO A 58 11.02 9.67 -5.15
CA PRO A 58 9.88 10.43 -5.64
C PRO A 58 9.58 11.64 -4.74
N ALA A 59 8.85 12.61 -5.26
CA ALA A 59 8.27 13.64 -4.40
C ALA A 59 7.25 12.98 -3.46
N PHE A 60 7.27 13.35 -2.18
CA PHE A 60 6.35 12.76 -1.20
C PHE A 60 4.87 12.94 -1.60
N THR A 61 4.53 14.05 -2.24
CA THR A 61 3.18 14.30 -2.75
C THR A 61 2.76 13.34 -3.85
N ASP A 62 3.69 12.88 -4.68
CA ASP A 62 3.37 11.92 -5.74
C ASP A 62 3.26 10.51 -5.16
N PHE A 63 4.14 10.16 -4.21
CA PHE A 63 4.01 8.93 -3.43
C PHE A 63 2.64 8.83 -2.73
N LEU A 64 2.18 9.92 -2.11
CA LEU A 64 0.86 9.93 -1.46
C LEU A 64 -0.29 9.72 -2.45
N LYS A 65 -0.20 10.24 -3.68
CA LYS A 65 -1.21 9.97 -4.72
C LYS A 65 -1.21 8.50 -5.13
N ASP A 66 -0.04 7.89 -5.22
CA ASP A 66 0.10 6.47 -5.53
C ASP A 66 -0.51 5.61 -4.41
N VAL A 67 -0.27 5.96 -3.14
CA VAL A 67 -0.92 5.34 -1.97
C VAL A 67 -2.44 5.50 -2.04
N ASP A 68 -2.94 6.70 -2.31
CA ASP A 68 -4.39 6.95 -2.42
C ASP A 68 -5.03 6.15 -3.55
N LYS A 69 -4.32 6.00 -4.68
CA LYS A 69 -4.77 5.16 -5.78
C LYS A 69 -4.84 3.69 -5.39
N LEU A 70 -3.81 3.18 -4.72
CA LEU A 70 -3.79 1.81 -4.20
C LEU A 70 -4.95 1.56 -3.22
N VAL A 71 -5.18 2.48 -2.28
CA VAL A 71 -6.28 2.40 -1.32
C VAL A 71 -7.64 2.43 -2.02
N PHE A 72 -7.80 3.30 -3.02
CA PHE A 72 -9.02 3.35 -3.81
C PHE A 72 -9.29 2.01 -4.52
N ASP A 73 -8.26 1.40 -5.11
CA ASP A 73 -8.39 0.12 -5.80
C ASP A 73 -8.76 -1.01 -4.83
N LEU A 74 -8.15 -1.04 -3.63
CA LEU A 74 -8.47 -2.00 -2.56
C LEU A 74 -9.92 -1.84 -2.05
N LEU A 75 -10.39 -0.61 -1.83
CA LEU A 75 -11.75 -0.34 -1.38
C LEU A 75 -12.80 -0.58 -2.47
N SER A 76 -12.39 -0.60 -3.74
CA SER A 76 -13.27 -0.83 -4.89
C SER A 76 -13.44 -2.32 -5.22
N LEU A 77 -12.73 -3.21 -4.52
CA LEU A 77 -12.93 -4.65 -4.62
C LEU A 77 -14.34 -5.01 -4.14
N ARG A 78 -15.18 -5.44 -5.09
CA ARG A 78 -16.54 -5.92 -4.81
C ARG A 78 -16.56 -7.40 -4.49
#